data_AF-A0A0K2RGC2-F1
#
_entry.id   AF-A0A0K2RGC2-F1
#
_cell.length_a   1.000
_cell.length_b   1.000
_cell.length_c   1.000
_cell.angle_alpha   90.00
_cell.angle_beta   90.00
_cell.angle_gamma   90.00
#
_symmetry.space_group_name_H-M   'P 1'
#
loop_
_entity.id
_entity.type
_entity.pdbx_description
1 polymer ?
#
loop_
_entity_poly.entity_id
_entity_poly.type
_entity_poly.pdbx_seq_one_letter_code
_entity_poly.pdbx_strand_id
1 'polypeptide(L)'
;MAAFMRLGVKPDVVLPPPPEGGPPPWMAKRPAGIRAFLRDFKIYDLDRARLAAFNRPVFFVLGGLSNPDDYGEVAERLSTVFPDFRLEVFPDRHHFDPPHRSEPDRLGALLRDHWERANRVV
;
A
#
# COMPACT_ATOMS: atom_id res chain seq x y z
N MET A 1 -19.69 0.85 -4.27
CA MET A 1 -18.33 1.36 -4.52
C MET A 1 -17.94 2.44 -3.52
N ALA A 2 -18.77 3.47 -3.31
CA ALA A 2 -18.49 4.55 -2.36
C ALA A 2 -18.14 4.08 -0.93
N ALA A 3 -18.96 3.18 -0.35
CA ALA A 3 -18.68 2.63 0.99
C ALA A 3 -17.33 1.87 1.04
N PHE A 4 -17.00 1.10 0.00
CA PHE A 4 -15.72 0.40 -0.09
C PHE A 4 -14.55 1.39 -0.19
N MET A 5 -14.65 2.43 -1.02
CA MET A 5 -13.61 3.45 -1.11
C MET A 5 -13.47 4.25 0.19
N ARG A 6 -14.56 4.45 0.94
CA ARG A 6 -14.50 5.09 2.25
C ARG A 6 -13.62 4.32 3.24
N LEU A 7 -13.56 2.99 3.15
CA LEU A 7 -12.70 2.17 4.00
C LEU A 7 -11.20 2.42 3.78
N GLY A 8 -10.80 2.98 2.64
CA GLY A 8 -9.38 3.15 2.31
C GLY A 8 -8.78 4.51 2.70
N VAL A 9 -9.55 5.41 3.31
CA VAL A 9 -9.15 6.80 3.59
C VAL A 9 -9.53 7.22 5.00
N LYS A 10 -8.93 8.31 5.51
CA LYS A 10 -9.34 8.94 6.77
C LYS A 10 -10.79 9.46 6.70
N PRO A 11 -11.49 9.59 7.85
CA PRO A 11 -12.89 10.01 7.88
C PRO A 11 -13.19 11.34 7.16
N ASP A 12 -12.26 12.30 7.26
CA ASP A 12 -12.36 13.67 6.74
C ASP A 12 -12.03 13.81 5.25
N VAL A 13 -11.53 12.77 4.60
CA VAL A 13 -11.18 12.81 3.18
C VAL A 13 -12.44 12.90 2.32
N VAL A 14 -12.48 13.88 1.43
CA VAL A 14 -13.52 14.00 0.41
C VAL A 14 -13.09 13.21 -0.83
N LEU A 15 -13.83 12.15 -1.14
CA LEU A 15 -13.58 11.33 -2.33
C LEU A 15 -14.30 11.92 -3.55
N PRO A 16 -13.72 11.81 -4.76
CA PRO A 16 -14.40 12.22 -5.99
C PRO A 16 -15.66 11.34 -6.19
N PRO A 17 -16.69 11.88 -6.88
CA PRO A 17 -17.84 11.08 -7.26
C PRO A 17 -17.40 9.89 -8.13
N PRO A 18 -18.12 8.75 -8.07
CA PRO A 18 -17.87 7.65 -8.99
C PRO A 18 -17.93 8.13 -10.45
N PRO A 19 -17.08 7.58 -11.35
CA PRO A 19 -17.18 7.87 -12.77
C PRO A 19 -18.59 7.58 -13.29
N GLU A 20 -19.04 8.39 -14.26
CA GLU A 20 -20.31 8.14 -14.93
C GLU A 20 -20.28 6.83 -15.73
N GLY A 21 -21.44 6.18 -15.82
CA GLY A 21 -21.61 4.93 -16.55
C GLY A 21 -21.47 3.67 -15.69
N GLY A 22 -21.77 2.53 -16.32
CA GLY A 22 -21.60 1.21 -15.70
C GLY A 22 -20.11 0.84 -15.55
N PRO A 23 -19.80 -0.19 -14.75
CA PRO A 23 -18.43 -0.69 -14.67
C PRO A 23 -17.95 -1.13 -16.06
N PRO A 24 -16.69 -0.85 -16.43
CA PRO A 24 -16.16 -1.23 -17.73
C PRO A 24 -16.07 -2.76 -17.87
N PRO A 25 -16.06 -3.32 -19.10
CA PRO A 25 -16.13 -4.77 -19.31
C PRO A 25 -15.04 -5.57 -18.58
N TRP A 26 -13.85 -5.01 -18.40
CA TRP A 26 -12.76 -5.67 -17.68
C TRP A 26 -13.05 -5.87 -16.18
N MET A 27 -14.00 -5.14 -15.59
CA MET A 27 -14.45 -5.36 -14.21
C MET A 27 -15.37 -6.58 -14.05
N ALA A 28 -15.82 -7.23 -15.13
CA ALA A 28 -16.71 -8.41 -15.04
C ALA A 28 -16.11 -9.55 -14.21
N LYS A 29 -14.77 -9.70 -14.22
CA LYS A 29 -14.06 -10.74 -13.45
C LYS A 29 -13.78 -10.35 -11.99
N ARG A 30 -14.07 -9.11 -11.58
CA ARG A 30 -13.75 -8.60 -10.24
C ARG A 30 -14.34 -9.44 -9.11
N PRO A 31 -15.61 -9.92 -9.16
CA PRO A 31 -16.14 -10.78 -8.11
C PRO A 31 -15.41 -12.12 -7.97
N ALA A 32 -15.00 -12.73 -9.10
CA ALA A 32 -14.22 -13.96 -9.08
C ALA A 32 -12.81 -13.72 -8.50
N GLY A 33 -12.17 -12.60 -8.87
CA GLY A 33 -10.89 -12.19 -8.30
C GLY A 33 -10.95 -11.95 -6.79
N ILE A 34 -11.98 -11.26 -6.30
CA ILE A 34 -12.19 -11.04 -4.85
C ILE A 34 -12.36 -12.37 -4.13
N ARG A 35 -13.14 -13.32 -4.68
CA ARG A 35 -13.30 -14.65 -4.06
C ARG A 35 -11.98 -15.43 -3.99
N ALA A 36 -11.16 -15.37 -5.04
CA ALA A 36 -9.84 -16.00 -5.04
C ALA A 36 -8.94 -15.40 -3.96
N PHE A 37 -8.84 -14.07 -3.92
CA PHE A 37 -8.05 -13.33 -2.92
C PHE A 37 -8.48 -13.63 -1.47
N LEU A 38 -9.79 -13.61 -1.20
CA LEU A 38 -10.33 -13.91 0.13
C LEU A 38 -10.11 -15.36 0.55
N ARG A 39 -10.10 -16.31 -0.39
CA ARG A 39 -9.74 -17.70 -0.09
C ARG A 39 -8.27 -17.78 0.27
N ASP A 40 -7.40 -17.18 -0.53
CA ASP A 40 -5.95 -17.25 -0.32
C ASP A 40 -5.56 -16.58 1.02
N PHE A 41 -6.17 -15.45 1.38
CA PHE A 41 -6.00 -14.84 2.70
C PHE A 41 -6.38 -15.73 3.90
N LYS A 42 -7.30 -16.67 3.72
CA LYS A 42 -7.69 -17.60 4.79
C LYS A 42 -6.74 -18.78 4.94
N ILE A 43 -6.09 -19.19 3.85
CA ILE A 43 -5.30 -20.44 3.82
C ILE A 43 -3.80 -20.20 3.68
N TYR A 44 -3.39 -18.98 3.31
CA TYR A 44 -1.99 -18.64 3.15
C TYR A 44 -1.33 -18.56 4.51
N ASP A 45 -0.40 -19.48 4.74
CA ASP A 45 0.47 -19.46 5.90
C ASP A 45 1.70 -18.61 5.60
N LEU A 46 1.73 -17.39 6.17
CA LEU A 46 2.86 -16.50 6.04
C LEU A 46 4.03 -17.01 6.90
N ASP A 47 5.15 -17.36 6.27
CA ASP A 47 6.39 -17.68 6.97
C ASP A 47 7.00 -16.43 7.63
N ARG A 48 6.57 -16.18 8.87
CA ARG A 48 6.97 -15.01 9.68
C ARG A 48 8.46 -15.06 10.03
N ALA A 49 9.02 -16.24 10.22
CA ALA A 49 10.44 -16.41 10.55
C ALA A 49 11.30 -15.97 9.36
N ARG A 50 10.93 -16.40 8.15
CA ARG A 50 11.61 -15.95 6.92
C ARG A 50 11.45 -14.45 6.68
N LEU A 51 10.28 -13.89 7.00
CA LEU A 51 10.06 -12.44 6.88
C LEU A 51 10.98 -11.65 7.84
N ALA A 52 11.07 -12.07 9.10
CA ALA A 52 11.94 -11.46 10.10
C ALA A 52 13.44 -11.67 9.81
N ALA A 53 13.79 -12.77 9.12
CA ALA A 53 15.17 -13.04 8.68
C ALA A 53 15.61 -12.16 7.50
N PHE A 54 14.70 -11.41 6.86
CA PHE A 54 15.05 -10.48 5.79
C PHE A 54 15.77 -9.25 6.36
N ASN A 55 17.08 -9.19 6.12
CA ASN A 55 17.98 -8.18 6.68
C ASN A 55 18.43 -7.11 5.68
N ARG A 56 17.87 -7.09 4.47
CA ARG A 56 18.12 -6.03 3.50
C ARG A 56 17.20 -4.84 3.79
N PRO A 57 17.57 -3.61 3.36
CA PRO A 57 16.70 -2.45 3.45
C PRO A 57 15.28 -2.70 2.94
N VAL A 58 14.27 -2.29 3.70
CA VAL A 58 12.85 -2.27 3.31
C VAL A 58 12.38 -0.83 3.22
N PHE A 59 11.76 -0.48 2.11
CA PHE A 59 11.16 0.82 1.87
C PHE A 59 9.65 0.71 1.79
N PHE A 60 8.96 1.47 2.64
CA PHE A 60 7.51 1.53 2.70
C PHE A 60 7.03 2.96 2.45
N VAL A 61 6.07 3.11 1.55
CA VAL A 61 5.47 4.40 1.22
C VAL A 61 4.01 4.39 1.64
N LEU A 62 3.61 5.41 2.40
CA LEU A 62 2.26 5.54 2.94
C LEU A 62 1.66 6.89 2.56
N GLY A 63 0.40 6.90 2.12
CA GLY A 63 -0.37 8.13 2.01
C GLY A 63 -0.89 8.55 3.38
N GLY A 64 -0.58 9.77 3.82
CA GLY A 64 -0.96 10.32 5.13
C GLY A 64 -2.47 10.51 5.33
N LEU A 65 -3.25 10.48 4.26
CA LEU A 65 -4.72 10.53 4.26
C LEU A 65 -5.37 9.14 4.09
N SER A 66 -4.57 8.06 4.06
CA SER A 66 -5.10 6.68 4.02
C SER A 66 -5.72 6.28 5.37
N ASN A 67 -6.58 5.26 5.37
CA ASN A 67 -7.15 4.74 6.62
C ASN A 67 -6.03 4.30 7.60
N PRO A 68 -5.95 4.89 8.80
CA PRO A 68 -4.91 4.56 9.78
C PRO A 68 -5.02 3.14 10.31
N ASP A 69 -6.23 2.62 10.49
CA ASP A 69 -6.49 1.31 11.10
C ASP A 69 -6.19 0.15 10.14
N ASP A 70 -6.03 0.44 8.84
CA ASP A 70 -5.65 -0.54 7.82
C ASP A 70 -4.18 -0.34 7.42
N TYR A 71 -3.88 0.78 6.76
CA TYR A 71 -2.54 0.99 6.20
C TYR A 71 -1.51 1.48 7.23
N GLY A 72 -1.95 2.26 8.23
CA GLY A 72 -1.09 2.76 9.30
C GLY A 72 -0.63 1.62 10.22
N GLU A 73 -1.57 0.82 10.71
CA GLU A 73 -1.27 -0.38 11.53
C GLU A 73 -0.38 -1.38 10.78
N VAL A 74 -0.58 -1.57 9.48
CA VAL A 74 0.32 -2.41 8.67
C VAL A 74 1.73 -1.84 8.63
N ALA A 75 1.90 -0.54 8.41
CA ALA A 75 3.21 0.09 8.41
C ALA A 75 3.91 -0.05 9.77
N GLU A 76 3.18 0.15 10.88
CA GLU A 76 3.69 -0.02 12.24
C GLU A 76 4.11 -1.47 12.49
N ARG A 77 3.25 -2.44 12.20
CA ARG A 77 3.56 -3.87 12.37
C ARG A 77 4.78 -4.29 11.58
N LEU A 78 4.92 -3.85 10.32
CA LEU A 78 6.08 -4.19 9.50
C LEU A 78 7.37 -3.54 10.00
N SER A 79 7.28 -2.34 10.59
CA SER A 79 8.45 -1.67 11.19
C SER A 79 9.04 -2.46 12.37
N THR A 80 8.23 -3.26 13.07
CA THR A 80 8.70 -4.14 14.15
C THR A 80 9.28 -5.47 13.66
N VAL A 81 9.02 -5.85 12.40
CA VAL A 81 9.47 -7.11 11.81
C VAL A 81 10.80 -6.93 11.08
N PHE A 82 10.93 -5.86 10.30
CA PHE A 82 12.12 -5.62 9.49
C PHE A 82 13.14 -4.77 10.26
N PRO A 83 14.38 -5.26 10.46
CA PRO A 83 15.39 -4.54 11.22
C PRO A 83 15.88 -3.27 10.52
N ASP A 84 15.77 -3.22 9.19
CA ASP A 84 16.12 -2.06 8.37
C ASP A 84 14.89 -1.58 7.60
N PHE A 85 14.02 -0.84 8.29
CA PHE A 85 12.76 -0.34 7.76
C PHE A 85 12.77 1.17 7.62
N ARG A 86 12.44 1.67 6.43
CA ARG A 86 12.25 3.10 6.17
C ARG A 86 10.81 3.35 5.73
N LEU A 87 10.12 4.19 6.47
CA LEU A 87 8.79 4.71 6.13
C LEU A 87 8.90 6.12 5.54
N GLU A 88 8.27 6.34 4.40
CA GLU A 88 8.05 7.67 3.85
C GLU A 88 6.55 7.95 3.74
N VAL A 89 6.13 9.03 4.40
CA VAL A 89 4.73 9.47 4.38
C VAL A 89 4.55 10.61 3.38
N PHE A 90 3.58 10.44 2.49
CA PHE A 90 3.12 11.47 1.57
C PHE A 90 1.87 12.12 2.19
N PRO A 91 1.99 13.28 2.85
CA PRO A 91 0.98 13.78 3.79
C PRO A 91 -0.38 13.98 3.12
N ASP A 92 -0.40 14.46 1.87
CA ASP A 92 -1.62 14.81 1.14
C ASP A 92 -2.16 13.69 0.26
N ARG A 93 -1.59 12.47 0.37
CA ARG A 93 -1.95 11.32 -0.47
C ARG A 93 -2.74 10.28 0.33
N HIS A 94 -3.54 9.50 -0.37
CA HIS A 94 -4.27 8.37 0.20
C HIS A 94 -4.24 7.16 -0.73
N HIS A 95 -4.75 6.01 -0.28
CA HIS A 95 -4.71 4.75 -1.03
C HIS A 95 -5.23 4.85 -2.47
N PHE A 96 -6.30 5.61 -2.72
CA PHE A 96 -6.85 5.85 -4.07
C PHE A 96 -6.21 7.00 -4.86
N ASP A 97 -5.26 7.72 -4.28
CA ASP A 97 -4.48 8.81 -4.90
C ASP A 97 -2.98 8.54 -4.65
N PRO A 98 -2.43 7.46 -5.23
CA PRO A 98 -1.13 6.96 -4.82
C PRO A 98 0.03 7.83 -5.33
N PRO A 99 1.14 7.91 -4.58
CA PRO A 99 2.29 8.76 -4.95
C PRO A 99 2.89 8.52 -6.34
N HIS A 100 2.86 7.28 -6.86
CA HIS A 100 3.38 6.99 -8.20
C HIS A 100 2.58 7.63 -9.35
N ARG A 101 1.35 8.07 -9.08
CA ARG A 101 0.51 8.80 -10.05
C ARG A 101 0.60 10.31 -9.84
N SER A 102 0.64 10.75 -8.58
CA SER A 102 0.42 12.17 -8.24
C SER A 102 1.71 12.92 -7.90
N GLU A 103 2.75 12.22 -7.42
CA GLU A 103 4.08 12.76 -7.13
C GLU A 103 5.20 11.83 -7.68
N PRO A 104 5.18 11.48 -8.98
CA PRO A 104 6.05 10.45 -9.55
C PRO A 104 7.54 10.79 -9.41
N ASP A 105 7.93 12.05 -9.59
CA ASP A 105 9.34 12.46 -9.51
C ASP A 105 9.92 12.31 -8.10
N ARG A 106 9.14 12.72 -7.09
CA ARG A 106 9.53 12.56 -5.68
C ARG A 106 9.64 11.08 -5.31
N LEU A 107 8.64 10.28 -5.69
CA LEU A 107 8.70 8.83 -5.44
C LEU A 107 9.89 8.18 -6.16
N GLY A 108 10.14 8.56 -7.41
CA GLY A 108 11.26 8.07 -8.20
C GLY A 108 12.63 8.42 -7.60
N ALA A 109 12.78 9.62 -7.04
CA ALA A 109 13.99 10.00 -6.32
C ALA A 109 14.21 9.16 -5.06
N LEU A 110 13.16 8.93 -4.26
CA LEU A 110 13.23 8.11 -3.05
C LEU A 110 13.56 6.65 -3.36
N LEU A 111 12.99 6.09 -4.44
CA LEU A 111 13.30 4.73 -4.89
C LEU A 111 14.76 4.60 -5.33
N ARG A 112 15.29 5.58 -6.07
CA ARG A 112 16.71 5.60 -6.47
C ARG A 112 17.63 5.64 -5.26
N ASP A 113 17.37 6.53 -4.31
CA ASP A 113 18.13 6.62 -3.05
C ASP A 113 18.08 5.30 -2.26
N HIS A 114 16.90 4.67 -2.17
CA HIS A 114 16.75 3.36 -1.55
C HIS A 114 17.60 2.28 -2.23
N TRP A 115 17.61 2.23 -3.57
CA TRP A 115 18.43 1.26 -4.32
C TRP A 115 19.93 1.52 -4.19
N GLU A 116 20.36 2.77 -4.23
CA GLU A 116 21.76 3.13 -3.98
C GLU A 116 22.21 2.69 -2.59
N ARG A 117 21.36 2.88 -1.57
CA ARG A 117 21.63 2.40 -0.22
C ARG A 117 21.72 0.88 -0.19
N ALA A 118 20.76 0.17 -0.78
CA ALA A 118 20.76 -1.30 -0.80
C ALA A 118 22.01 -1.88 -1.46
N ASN A 119 22.54 -1.23 -2.50
CA ASN A 119 23.77 -1.63 -3.19
C ASN A 119 25.05 -1.37 -2.38
N ARG A 120 25.02 -0.53 -1.33
CA ARG A 120 26.18 -0.27 -0.45
C ARG A 120 26.29 -1.28 0.70
N VAL A 121 25.24 -2.06 0.98
CA VAL A 121 25.22 -3.08 2.04
C VAL A 121 25.75 -4.43 1.53
N VAL A 122 26.76 -4.42 0.63
CA VAL A 122 27.38 -5.65 0.09
C VAL A 122 28.40 -6.20 1.06
#